data_AF-A0A6H9WJS2-F1
#
_entry.id   AF-A0A6H9WJS2-F1
#
_cell.length_a   1.000
_cell.length_b   1.000
_cell.length_c   1.000
_cell.angle_alpha   90.00
_cell.angle_beta   90.00
_cell.angle_gamma   90.00
#
_symmetry.space_group_name_H-M   'P 1'
#
loop_
_entity.id
_entity.type
_entity.pdbx_description
1 polymer ?
#
loop_
_entity_poly.entity_id
_entity_poly.type
_entity_poly.pdbx_seq_one_letter_code
_entity_poly.pdbx_strand_id
1 'polypeptide(L)'
;MTTRDLISWLGHAQPNDEQLDAINAAADAAERIYPLEQAGEREDVLSGATQVILGDTTLDQLAAKLGTARRAKAQAMDRLRGAIIAAAHAGVSESEIARRAGVNRMTVRAALGK
;
A
#
# COMPACT_ATOMS: atom_id res chain seq x y z
N MET A 1 8.70 -18.10 10.57
CA MET A 1 7.96 -19.04 9.68
C MET A 1 8.82 -20.29 9.46
N THR A 2 8.28 -21.52 9.37
CA THR A 2 9.12 -22.71 9.09
C THR A 2 9.32 -22.90 7.58
N THR A 3 10.37 -23.62 7.16
CA THR A 3 10.61 -23.93 5.72
C THR A 3 9.42 -24.63 5.07
N ARG A 4 8.71 -25.49 5.83
CA ARG A 4 7.51 -26.18 5.35
C ARG A 4 6.35 -25.22 5.11
N ASP A 5 6.14 -24.27 6.03
CA ASP A 5 5.10 -23.24 5.88
C ASP A 5 5.40 -22.35 4.67
N LEU A 6 6.67 -22.01 4.45
CA LEU A 6 7.10 -21.23 3.30
C LEU A 6 6.82 -21.95 1.97
N ILE A 7 7.19 -23.23 1.85
CA ILE A 7 6.91 -24.02 0.64
C ILE A 7 5.39 -24.08 0.37
N SER A 8 4.59 -24.21 1.42
CA SER A 8 3.13 -24.19 1.28
C SER A 8 2.60 -22.82 0.80
N TRP A 9 3.21 -21.73 1.25
CA TRP A 9 2.84 -20.36 0.85
C TRP A 9 3.26 -20.05 -0.59
N LEU A 10 4.42 -20.55 -1.03
CA LEU A 10 4.94 -20.37 -2.39
C LEU A 10 4.11 -21.07 -3.48
N GLY A 11 3.23 -22.01 -3.10
CA GLY A 11 2.34 -22.69 -4.03
C GLY A 11 3.10 -23.50 -5.08
N HIS A 12 3.01 -23.09 -6.36
CA HIS A 12 3.65 -23.77 -7.48
C HIS A 12 5.07 -23.26 -7.82
N ALA A 13 5.55 -22.22 -7.13
CA ALA A 13 6.92 -21.75 -7.34
C ALA A 13 7.93 -22.84 -6.92
N GLN A 14 8.98 -23.00 -7.70
CA GLN A 14 10.08 -23.95 -7.44
C GLN A 14 11.38 -23.15 -7.33
N PRO A 15 11.60 -22.43 -6.22
CA PRO A 15 12.87 -21.72 -6.01
C PRO A 15 14.02 -22.71 -5.96
N ASN A 16 15.19 -22.31 -6.47
CA ASN A 16 16.43 -23.01 -6.16
C ASN A 16 16.85 -22.75 -4.68
N ASP A 17 17.86 -23.46 -4.20
CA ASP A 17 18.30 -23.36 -2.80
C ASP A 17 18.72 -21.92 -2.40
N GLU A 18 19.41 -21.20 -3.29
CA GLU A 18 19.82 -19.81 -3.06
C GLU A 18 18.61 -18.87 -2.92
N GLN A 19 17.62 -19.05 -3.79
CA GLN A 19 16.36 -18.30 -3.74
C GLN A 19 15.57 -18.65 -2.47
N LEU A 20 15.54 -19.92 -2.07
CA LEU A 20 14.85 -20.35 -0.86
C LEU A 20 15.50 -19.74 0.39
N ASP A 21 16.83 -19.74 0.47
CA ASP A 21 17.59 -19.10 1.55
C ASP A 21 17.33 -17.60 1.60
N ALA A 22 17.32 -16.92 0.44
CA ALA A 22 17.01 -15.50 0.35
C ALA A 22 15.57 -15.18 0.82
N ILE A 23 14.59 -16.03 0.47
CA ILE A 23 13.19 -15.86 0.91
C ILE A 23 13.07 -16.08 2.42
N ASN A 24 13.74 -17.08 2.99
CA ASN A 24 13.78 -17.29 4.43
C ASN A 24 14.37 -16.07 5.16
N ALA A 25 15.50 -15.55 4.67
CA ALA A 25 16.12 -14.36 5.24
C ALA A 25 15.20 -13.12 5.16
N ALA A 26 14.46 -12.97 4.06
CA ALA A 26 13.48 -11.90 3.91
C ALA A 26 12.29 -12.06 4.87
N ALA A 27 11.81 -13.28 5.09
CA ALA A 27 10.74 -13.58 6.05
C ALA A 27 11.18 -13.25 7.48
N ASP A 28 12.38 -13.67 7.89
CA ASP A 28 12.93 -13.34 9.21
C ASP A 28 13.11 -11.83 9.41
N ALA A 29 13.51 -11.12 8.34
CA ALA A 29 13.59 -9.67 8.38
C ALA A 29 12.20 -9.02 8.54
N ALA A 30 11.20 -9.50 7.79
CA ALA A 30 9.83 -9.00 7.89
C ALA A 30 9.22 -9.26 9.27
N GLU A 31 9.41 -10.45 9.84
CA GLU A 31 8.93 -10.78 11.20
C GLU A 31 9.55 -9.89 12.29
N ARG A 32 10.79 -9.43 12.12
CA ARG A 32 11.43 -8.48 13.06
C ARG A 32 10.91 -7.04 12.92
N ILE A 33 10.56 -6.62 11.70
CA ILE A 33 10.14 -5.23 11.42
C ILE A 33 8.65 -5.05 11.70
N TYR A 34 7.84 -6.06 11.38
CA TYR A 34 6.38 -6.01 11.44
C TYR A 34 5.85 -6.93 12.55
N PRO A 35 5.31 -6.37 13.65
CA PRO A 35 4.67 -7.13 14.72
C PRO A 35 3.51 -8.01 14.24
N LEU A 36 3.07 -8.94 15.08
CA LEU A 36 2.02 -9.91 14.73
C LEU A 36 0.68 -9.24 14.39
N GLU A 37 0.38 -8.09 14.99
CA GLU A 37 -0.83 -7.30 14.72
C GLU A 37 -0.84 -6.71 13.30
N GLN A 38 0.32 -6.67 12.63
CA GLN A 38 0.52 -6.19 11.25
C GLN A 38 0.75 -7.36 10.28
N ALA A 39 -0.02 -8.44 10.46
CA ALA A 39 0.13 -9.65 9.67
C ALA A 39 -0.06 -9.39 8.16
N GLY A 40 -0.96 -8.48 7.78
CA GLY A 40 -1.20 -8.11 6.38
C GLY A 40 -0.03 -7.34 5.76
N GLU A 41 0.51 -6.34 6.46
CA GLU A 41 1.69 -5.61 5.99
C GLU A 41 2.91 -6.52 5.88
N ARG A 42 3.07 -7.43 6.83
CA ARG A 42 4.14 -8.44 6.79
C ARG A 42 4.02 -9.35 5.57
N GLU A 43 2.80 -9.79 5.24
CA GLU A 43 2.53 -10.59 4.03
C GLU A 43 2.83 -9.81 2.75
N ASP A 44 2.41 -8.54 2.66
CA ASP A 44 2.70 -7.68 1.50
C ASP A 44 4.20 -7.47 1.29
N VAL A 45 4.97 -7.26 2.38
CA VAL A 45 6.43 -7.13 2.31
C VAL A 45 7.07 -8.42 1.82
N LEU A 46 6.67 -9.57 2.37
CA LEU A 46 7.21 -10.87 1.95
C LEU A 46 6.85 -11.18 0.49
N SER A 47 5.64 -10.83 0.05
CA SER A 47 5.20 -10.96 -1.34
C SER A 47 6.09 -10.15 -2.28
N GLY A 48 6.35 -8.87 -1.95
CA GLY A 48 7.24 -8.03 -2.74
C GLY A 48 8.68 -8.56 -2.83
N ALA A 49 9.23 -9.03 -1.70
CA ALA A 49 10.56 -9.64 -1.67
C ALA A 49 10.62 -10.91 -2.52
N THR A 50 9.63 -11.79 -2.40
CA THR A 50 9.55 -13.04 -3.15
C THR A 50 9.47 -12.80 -4.66
N GLN A 51 8.62 -11.87 -5.11
CA GLN A 51 8.52 -11.53 -6.54
C GLN A 51 9.87 -11.08 -7.11
N VAL A 52 10.69 -10.36 -6.34
CA VAL A 52 12.03 -9.93 -6.78
C VAL A 52 13.00 -11.10 -6.80
N ILE A 53 13.03 -11.93 -5.75
CA ILE A 53 13.94 -13.07 -5.63
C ILE A 53 13.67 -14.13 -6.72
N LEU A 54 12.39 -14.38 -7.02
CA LEU A 54 11.99 -15.32 -8.08
C LEU A 54 12.15 -14.75 -9.49
N GLY A 55 12.40 -13.44 -9.62
CA GLY A 55 12.56 -12.75 -10.91
C GLY A 55 11.25 -12.40 -11.61
N ASP A 56 10.10 -12.52 -10.94
CA ASP A 56 8.78 -12.12 -11.44
C ASP A 56 8.66 -10.60 -11.62
N THR A 57 9.45 -9.85 -10.85
CA THR A 57 9.55 -8.39 -10.95
C THR A 57 10.95 -7.92 -10.57
N THR A 58 11.25 -6.64 -10.83
CA THR A 58 12.43 -5.97 -10.30
C THR A 58 12.07 -4.88 -9.28
N LEU A 59 13.06 -4.43 -8.51
CA LEU A 59 12.92 -3.27 -7.61
C LEU A 59 12.46 -2.02 -8.39
N ASP A 60 13.03 -1.76 -9.56
CA ASP A 60 12.68 -0.61 -10.40
C ASP A 60 11.23 -0.67 -10.89
N GLN A 61 10.74 -1.87 -11.23
CA GLN A 61 9.34 -2.06 -11.61
C GLN A 61 8.39 -1.82 -10.44
N LEU A 62 8.71 -2.28 -9.23
CA LEU A 62 7.93 -1.98 -8.02
C LEU A 62 7.96 -0.48 -7.68
N ALA A 63 9.12 0.17 -7.81
CA ALA A 63 9.25 1.62 -7.63
C ALA A 63 8.41 2.40 -8.65
N ALA A 64 8.39 1.97 -9.92
CA ALA A 64 7.54 2.56 -10.95
C ALA A 64 6.04 2.38 -10.65
N LYS A 65 5.63 1.19 -10.17
CA LYS A 65 4.24 0.93 -9.72
C LYS A 65 3.85 1.86 -8.57
N LEU A 66 4.72 2.02 -7.56
CA LEU A 66 4.52 2.97 -6.47
C LEU A 66 4.39 4.41 -6.96
N GLY A 67 5.24 4.82 -7.90
CA GLY A 67 5.16 6.14 -8.54
C GLY A 67 3.81 6.38 -9.22
N THR A 68 3.31 5.38 -9.95
CA THR A 68 1.99 5.44 -10.59
C THR A 68 0.86 5.53 -9.56
N ALA A 69 0.90 4.71 -8.51
CA ALA A 69 -0.10 4.74 -7.43
C ALA A 69 -0.12 6.10 -6.71
N ARG A 70 1.06 6.69 -6.45
CA ARG A 70 1.18 8.04 -5.86
C ARG A 70 0.54 9.11 -6.75
N ARG A 71 0.79 9.07 -8.07
CA ARG A 71 0.16 10.00 -9.01
C ARG A 71 -1.37 9.83 -9.05
N ALA A 72 -1.85 8.58 -9.08
CA ALA A 72 -3.29 8.30 -9.07
C ALA A 72 -3.96 8.84 -7.79
N LYS A 73 -3.33 8.65 -6.62
CA LYS A 73 -3.79 9.22 -5.35
C LYS A 73 -3.84 10.74 -5.41
N ALA A 74 -2.79 11.39 -5.91
CA ALA A 74 -2.75 12.85 -6.02
C ALA A 74 -3.89 13.38 -6.89
N GLN A 75 -4.10 12.79 -8.07
CA GLN A 75 -5.20 13.16 -8.97
C GLN A 75 -6.58 12.93 -8.35
N ALA A 76 -6.77 11.83 -7.62
CA ALA A 76 -8.03 11.57 -6.91
C ALA A 76 -8.30 12.63 -5.83
N MET A 77 -7.26 13.04 -5.09
CA MET A 77 -7.37 14.12 -4.10
C MET A 77 -7.69 15.47 -4.74
N ASP A 78 -7.12 15.80 -5.90
CA ASP A 78 -7.42 17.04 -6.61
C ASP A 78 -8.87 17.08 -7.09
N ARG A 79 -9.37 15.97 -7.62
CA ARG A 79 -10.80 15.84 -7.98
C ARG A 79 -11.70 15.98 -6.76
N LEU A 80 -11.33 15.37 -5.63
CA LEU A 80 -12.09 15.50 -4.38
C LEU A 80 -12.11 16.95 -3.86
N ARG A 81 -10.99 17.68 -3.97
CA ARG A 81 -10.94 19.12 -3.62
C ARG A 81 -11.90 19.93 -4.47
N GLY A 82 -11.94 19.68 -5.78
CA GLY A 82 -12.93 20.31 -6.68
C GLY A 82 -14.38 20.03 -6.26
N ALA A 83 -14.69 18.79 -5.89
CA ALA A 83 -16.01 18.41 -5.40
C ALA A 83 -16.37 19.09 -4.06
N ILE A 84 -15.39 19.23 -3.14
CA ILE A 84 -15.57 19.97 -1.88
C ILE A 84 -15.89 21.44 -2.14
N ILE A 85 -15.16 22.09 -3.05
CA ILE A 85 -15.39 23.49 -3.42
C ILE A 85 -16.80 23.65 -3.99
N ALA A 86 -17.21 22.79 -4.91
CA ALA A 86 -18.55 22.83 -5.51
C ALA A 86 -19.66 22.62 -4.46
N ALA A 87 -19.50 21.67 -3.54
CA ALA A 87 -20.47 21.42 -2.48
C ALA A 87 -20.60 22.61 -1.50
N ALA A 88 -19.48 23.26 -1.16
CA ALA A 88 -19.50 24.45 -0.34
C ALA A 88 -20.22 25.62 -1.04
N HIS A 89 -20.01 25.80 -2.35
CA HIS A 89 -20.74 26.80 -3.14
C HIS A 89 -22.24 26.49 -3.24
N ALA A 90 -22.62 25.22 -3.18
CA ALA A 90 -24.02 24.78 -3.10
C ALA A 90 -24.63 24.91 -1.68
N GLY A 91 -23.90 25.48 -0.71
CA GLY A 91 -24.40 25.73 0.64
C GLY A 91 -24.32 24.53 1.60
N VAL A 92 -23.66 23.44 1.22
CA VAL A 92 -23.46 22.29 2.12
C VAL A 92 -22.46 22.68 3.23
N SER A 93 -22.78 22.36 4.48
CA SER A 93 -21.92 22.67 5.61
C SER A 93 -20.59 21.88 5.57
N GLU A 94 -19.51 22.47 6.07
CA GLU A 94 -18.18 21.81 6.09
C GLU A 94 -18.19 20.46 6.82
N SER A 95 -19.00 20.33 7.88
CA SER A 95 -19.15 19.08 8.63
C SER A 95 -19.83 17.99 7.81
N GLU A 96 -20.86 18.35 7.05
CA GLU A 96 -21.56 17.41 6.18
C GLU A 96 -20.70 17.00 4.98
N ILE A 97 -19.94 17.94 4.41
CA ILE A 97 -18.95 17.64 3.37
C ILE A 97 -17.91 16.64 3.90
N ALA A 98 -17.32 16.91 5.07
CA ALA A 98 -16.32 16.03 5.68
C ALA A 98 -16.86 14.61 5.89
N ARG A 99 -18.08 14.50 6.44
CA ARG A 99 -18.76 13.22 6.67
C ARG A 99 -19.00 12.44 5.38
N ARG A 100 -19.55 13.09 4.34
CA ARG A 100 -19.85 12.44 3.05
C ARG A 100 -18.60 12.03 2.28
N ALA A 101 -17.56 12.85 2.35
CA ALA A 101 -16.29 12.60 1.66
C ALA A 101 -15.37 11.62 2.42
N GLY A 102 -15.69 11.28 3.67
CA GLY A 102 -14.83 10.42 4.50
C GLY A 102 -13.50 11.07 4.85
N VAL A 103 -13.46 12.40 4.96
CA VAL A 103 -12.24 13.16 5.29
C VAL A 103 -12.43 13.95 6.57
N ASN A 104 -11.33 14.37 7.20
CA ASN A 104 -11.42 15.26 8.35
C ASN A 104 -11.75 16.70 7.92
N ARG A 105 -12.20 17.51 8.89
CA ARG A 105 -12.58 18.91 8.64
C ARG A 105 -11.39 19.78 8.19
N MET A 106 -10.16 19.42 8.57
CA MET A 106 -8.95 20.14 8.11
C MET A 106 -8.70 19.95 6.62
N THR A 107 -8.99 18.77 6.06
CA THR A 107 -8.95 18.53 4.62
C THR A 107 -9.96 19.41 3.89
N VAL A 108 -11.18 19.56 4.43
CA VAL A 108 -12.20 20.45 3.86
C VAL A 108 -11.73 21.91 3.88
N ARG A 109 -11.23 22.39 5.02
CA ARG A 109 -10.76 23.78 5.16
C ARG A 109 -9.58 24.08 4.25
N ALA A 110 -8.59 23.18 4.18
CA ALA A 110 -7.47 23.32 3.26
C ALA A 110 -7.93 23.38 1.79
N ALA A 111 -8.93 22.58 1.39
CA ALA A 111 -9.49 22.63 0.05
C ALA A 111 -10.22 23.96 -0.26
N LEU A 112 -10.75 24.63 0.77
CA LEU A 112 -11.41 25.93 0.67
C LEU A 112 -10.46 27.12 0.89
N GLY A 113 -9.16 26.87 1.10
CA GLY A 113 -8.16 27.93 1.37
C GLY A 113 -8.27 28.60 2.74
N LYS A 114 -8.76 27.88 3.76
CA LYS A 114 -9.01 28.38 5.14
C LYS A 114 -8.22 27.66 6.22
#